data_AF-A0A954U4T5-F1
#
_entry.id   AF-A0A954U4T5-F1
#
_cell.length_a   1.000
_cell.length_b   1.000
_cell.length_c   1.000
_cell.angle_alpha   90.00
_cell.angle_beta   90.00
_cell.angle_gamma   90.00
#
_symmetry.space_group_name_H-M   'P 1'
#
loop_
_entity.id
_entity.type
_entity.pdbx_description
1 polymer ?
#
loop_
_entity_poly.entity_id
_entity_poly.type
_entity_poly.pdbx_seq_one_letter_code
_entity_poly.pdbx_strand_id
1 'polypeptide(L)'
;YVRARKRAQAKGGSSVLLLLAEQPARTDLADCLAAAFDMELLDEAKSRTRMRVNAARWQSWDLTSNQHLTAKEVAEQLGISVGTVYANKNQVQHLIREEIQKLEKIRAWHEG
;
A
#
# COMPACT_ATOMS: atom_id res chain seq x y z
N TYR A 1 -57.08 -29.47 18.60
CA TYR A 1 -57.10 -29.30 17.14
C TYR A 1 -56.19 -28.14 16.75
N VAL A 2 -55.04 -28.49 16.16
CA VAL A 2 -54.13 -27.82 15.21
C VAL A 2 -54.05 -26.27 15.11
N ARG A 3 -52.78 -25.82 15.15
CA ARG A 3 -52.16 -24.50 14.92
C ARG A 3 -52.59 -23.77 13.62
N ALA A 4 -52.55 -22.44 13.64
CA ALA A 4 -52.13 -21.63 12.49
C ALA A 4 -51.53 -20.28 12.91
N ARG A 5 -50.21 -20.29 13.13
CA ARG A 5 -49.33 -19.14 13.32
C ARG A 5 -49.16 -18.44 11.96
N LYS A 6 -49.81 -17.30 11.73
CA LYS A 6 -49.57 -16.50 10.50
C LYS A 6 -48.31 -15.66 10.68
N ARG A 7 -47.38 -15.91 9.76
CA ARG A 7 -45.99 -15.48 9.75
C ARG A 7 -45.86 -13.96 9.58
N ALA A 8 -44.77 -13.47 10.16
CA ALA A 8 -44.17 -12.17 9.96
C ALA A 8 -44.24 -11.71 8.50
N GLN A 9 -44.83 -10.54 8.28
CA GLN A 9 -44.49 -9.72 7.13
C GLN A 9 -43.37 -8.78 7.58
N ALA A 10 -42.15 -9.31 7.60
CA ALA A 10 -40.97 -8.47 7.64
C ALA A 10 -41.02 -7.57 6.41
N LYS A 11 -41.29 -6.27 6.59
CA LYS A 11 -40.96 -5.23 5.61
C LYS A 11 -39.44 -5.01 5.61
N GLY A 12 -38.68 -6.08 5.45
CA GLY A 12 -37.25 -6.06 5.17
C GLY A 12 -37.12 -6.50 3.71
N GLY A 13 -36.95 -5.57 2.79
CA GLY A 13 -36.78 -5.96 1.40
C GLY A 13 -36.66 -4.83 0.39
N SER A 14 -37.17 -3.63 0.66
CA SER A 14 -37.08 -2.54 -0.32
C SER A 14 -36.42 -1.26 0.22
N SER A 15 -36.54 -0.99 1.51
CA SER A 15 -35.96 0.23 2.11
C SER A 15 -34.45 0.09 2.37
N VAL A 16 -33.96 -1.13 2.66
CA VAL A 16 -32.53 -1.37 2.90
C VAL A 16 -31.74 -1.42 1.58
N LEU A 17 -32.37 -1.83 0.47
CA LEU A 17 -31.75 -1.79 -0.86
C LEU A 17 -31.73 -0.38 -1.46
N LEU A 18 -32.70 0.47 -1.11
CA LEU A 18 -32.71 1.88 -1.52
C LEU A 18 -31.76 2.76 -0.73
N LEU A 19 -31.33 2.36 0.48
CA LEU A 19 -30.25 3.06 1.21
C LEU A 19 -28.86 2.75 0.64
N LEU A 20 -28.74 1.68 -0.16
CA LEU A 20 -27.49 1.34 -0.86
C LEU A 20 -27.36 2.08 -2.20
N ALA A 21 -28.35 2.92 -2.56
CA ALA A 21 -28.37 3.74 -3.77
C ALA A 21 -27.76 5.15 -3.55
N GLU A 22 -27.04 5.38 -2.46
CA GLU A 22 -26.14 6.53 -2.35
C GLU A 22 -24.77 6.15 -2.91
N GLN A 23 -24.59 6.52 -4.18
CA GLN A 23 -23.46 6.17 -5.03
C GLN A 23 -22.22 7.11 -4.97
N PRO A 24 -21.87 7.79 -3.85
CA PRO A 24 -20.50 8.27 -3.63
C PRO A 24 -19.66 7.37 -2.71
N ALA A 25 -20.27 6.62 -1.78
CA ALA A 25 -19.54 5.80 -0.80
C ALA A 25 -18.87 4.56 -1.41
N ARG A 26 -19.40 4.02 -2.51
CA ARG A 26 -18.82 2.85 -3.19
C ARG A 26 -17.56 3.20 -3.97
N THR A 27 -17.53 4.38 -4.60
CA THR A 27 -16.35 4.89 -5.32
C THR A 27 -15.27 5.28 -4.33
N ASP A 28 -15.63 6.00 -3.26
CA ASP A 28 -14.71 6.38 -2.17
C ASP A 28 -14.08 5.15 -1.48
N LEU A 29 -14.88 4.10 -1.22
CA LEU A 29 -14.36 2.84 -0.69
C LEU A 29 -13.45 2.11 -1.70
N ALA A 30 -13.80 2.10 -2.98
CA ALA A 30 -12.96 1.48 -4.01
C ALA A 30 -11.63 2.22 -4.17
N ASP A 31 -11.62 3.55 -4.10
CA ASP A 31 -10.43 4.39 -4.18
C ASP A 31 -9.58 4.26 -2.90
N CYS A 32 -10.20 4.23 -1.72
CA CYS A 32 -9.51 3.95 -0.46
C CYS A 32 -8.91 2.54 -0.45
N LEU A 33 -9.63 1.54 -0.95
CA LEU A 33 -9.11 0.17 -1.09
C LEU A 33 -7.98 0.12 -2.10
N ALA A 34 -8.11 0.74 -3.27
CA ALA A 34 -7.05 0.80 -4.27
C ALA A 34 -5.79 1.49 -3.72
N ALA A 35 -5.95 2.61 -3.02
CA ALA A 35 -4.86 3.29 -2.34
C ALA A 35 -4.25 2.43 -1.22
N ALA A 36 -5.07 1.72 -0.43
CA ALA A 36 -4.59 0.79 0.58
C ALA A 36 -3.80 -0.37 -0.04
N PHE A 37 -4.29 -0.93 -1.15
CA PHE A 37 -3.61 -1.96 -1.95
C PHE A 37 -2.27 -1.45 -2.49
N ASP A 38 -2.21 -0.22 -3.01
CA ASP A 38 -0.97 0.42 -3.47
C ASP A 38 0.02 0.61 -2.31
N MET A 39 -0.47 0.96 -1.12
CA MET A 39 0.37 1.13 0.07
C MET A 39 0.90 -0.20 0.61
N GLU A 40 0.08 -1.25 0.63
CA GLU A 40 0.52 -2.61 1.01
C GLU A 40 1.57 -3.15 0.04
N LEU A 41 1.36 -2.96 -1.27
CA LEU A 41 2.30 -3.37 -2.31
C LEU A 41 3.64 -2.63 -2.17
N LEU A 42 3.58 -1.33 -1.89
CA LEU A 42 4.76 -0.50 -1.65
C LEU A 42 5.50 -0.94 -0.38
N ASP A 43 4.79 -1.24 0.71
CA ASP A 43 5.41 -1.67 1.96
C ASP A 43 6.07 -3.04 1.83
N GLU A 44 5.42 -3.98 1.13
CA GLU A 44 6.02 -5.27 0.82
C GLU A 44 7.27 -5.13 -0.07
N ALA A 45 7.22 -4.28 -1.10
CA ALA A 45 8.37 -3.99 -1.94
C ALA A 45 9.52 -3.35 -1.17
N LYS A 46 9.23 -2.42 -0.23
CA LYS A 46 10.21 -1.83 0.69
C LYS A 46 10.84 -2.90 1.57
N SER A 47 10.04 -3.78 2.18
CA SER A 47 10.52 -4.88 3.03
C SER A 47 11.46 -5.83 2.28
N ARG A 48 11.06 -6.26 1.07
CA ARG A 48 11.88 -7.10 0.19
C ARG A 48 13.18 -6.41 -0.23
N THR A 49 13.11 -5.13 -0.55
CA THR A 49 14.29 -4.34 -0.91
C THR A 49 15.25 -4.22 0.27
N ARG A 50 14.74 -3.91 1.47
CA ARG A 50 15.53 -3.80 2.71
C ARG A 50 16.33 -5.06 3.01
N MET A 51 15.76 -6.24 2.76
CA MET A 51 16.48 -7.52 2.93
C MET A 51 17.61 -7.73 1.92
N ARG A 52 17.58 -7.05 0.77
CA ARG A 52 18.53 -7.25 -0.35
C ARG A 52 19.64 -6.22 -0.41
N VAL A 53 19.44 -5.01 0.11
CA VAL A 53 20.48 -3.96 0.14
C VAL A 53 21.23 -3.95 1.47
N ASN A 54 22.49 -3.51 1.41
CA ASN A 54 23.27 -3.25 2.63
C ASN A 54 22.55 -2.21 3.51
N ALA A 55 22.62 -2.41 4.83
CA ALA A 55 21.99 -1.56 5.84
C ALA A 55 22.34 -0.07 5.70
N ALA A 56 23.59 0.29 5.42
CA ALA A 56 24.01 1.70 5.26
C ALA A 56 23.36 2.37 4.05
N ARG A 57 23.20 1.62 2.95
CA ARG A 57 22.49 2.11 1.75
C ARG A 57 21.00 2.30 2.04
N TRP A 58 20.39 1.32 2.72
CA TRP A 58 18.99 1.41 3.14
C TRP A 58 18.75 2.62 4.06
N GLN A 59 19.60 2.79 5.06
CA GLN A 59 19.51 3.88 6.03
C GLN A 59 19.67 5.25 5.36
N SER A 60 20.60 5.39 4.41
CA SER A 60 20.76 6.62 3.62
C SER A 60 19.48 6.98 2.84
N TRP A 61 18.85 5.99 2.20
CA TRP A 61 17.58 6.23 1.51
C TRP A 61 16.45 6.56 2.50
N ASP A 62 16.29 5.79 3.58
CA ASP A 62 15.23 5.96 4.57
C ASP A 62 15.25 7.35 5.22
N LEU A 63 16.43 7.83 5.63
CA LEU A 63 16.61 9.17 6.18
C LEU A 63 16.19 10.27 5.19
N THR A 64 16.51 10.12 3.89
CA THR A 64 16.14 11.11 2.88
C THR A 64 14.69 11.01 2.40
N SER A 65 14.09 9.82 2.42
CA SER A 65 12.79 9.55 1.79
C SER A 65 11.64 9.52 2.78
N ASN A 66 11.85 8.98 3.99
CA ASN A 66 10.81 8.88 5.02
C ASN A 66 10.97 9.95 6.11
N GLN A 67 12.21 10.35 6.41
CA GLN A 67 12.49 11.32 7.47
C GLN A 67 12.74 12.74 6.94
N HIS A 68 12.65 12.94 5.62
CA HIS A 68 12.78 14.23 4.93
C HIS A 68 14.07 15.01 5.21
N LEU A 69 15.13 14.33 5.65
CA LEU A 69 16.45 14.95 5.85
C LEU A 69 17.06 15.31 4.50
N THR A 70 17.81 16.42 4.48
CA THR A 70 18.56 16.82 3.30
C THR A 70 19.71 15.86 3.03
N ALA A 71 20.14 15.74 1.78
CA ALA A 71 21.28 14.90 1.43
C ALA A 71 22.57 15.31 2.14
N LYS A 72 22.67 16.59 2.55
CA LYS A 72 23.79 17.11 3.35
C LYS A 72 23.77 16.59 4.78
N GLU A 73 22.63 16.69 5.47
CA GLU A 73 22.48 16.18 6.84
C GLU A 73 22.71 14.68 6.91
N VAL A 74 22.18 13.91 5.93
CA VAL A 74 22.39 12.47 5.86
C VAL A 74 23.86 12.11 5.58
N ALA A 75 24.53 12.88 4.73
CA ALA A 75 25.96 12.70 4.45
C ALA A 75 26.81 12.91 5.71
N GLU A 76 26.54 13.98 6.48
CA GLU A 76 27.21 14.27 7.75
C GLU A 76 26.91 13.17 8.79
N GLN A 77 25.66 12.75 8.92
CA GLN A 77 25.23 11.74 9.90
C GLN A 77 25.82 10.34 9.62
N LEU A 78 25.96 9.96 8.34
CA LEU A 78 26.45 8.64 7.94
C LEU A 78 27.94 8.63 7.57
N GLY A 79 28.62 9.78 7.58
CA GLY A 79 30.03 9.89 7.21
C GLY A 79 30.33 9.55 5.75
N ILE A 80 29.39 9.83 4.84
CA ILE A 80 29.51 9.56 3.40
C ILE A 80 29.38 10.84 2.58
N SER A 81 29.76 10.80 1.29
CA SER A 81 29.60 11.96 0.43
C SER A 81 28.12 12.21 0.07
N VAL A 82 27.75 13.47 -0.15
CA VAL A 82 26.42 13.84 -0.67
C VAL A 82 26.11 13.13 -2.00
N GLY A 83 27.12 12.94 -2.86
CA GLY A 83 26.97 12.17 -4.11
C GLY A 83 26.61 10.71 -3.86
N THR A 84 27.21 10.10 -2.83
CA THR A 84 26.89 8.73 -2.39
C THR A 84 25.44 8.63 -1.87
N VAL A 85 24.95 9.65 -1.16
CA VAL A 85 23.54 9.71 -0.70
C VAL A 85 22.58 9.69 -1.89
N TYR A 86 22.81 10.52 -2.92
CA TYR A 86 21.97 10.51 -4.12
C TYR A 86 22.06 9.20 -4.90
N ALA A 87 23.26 8.61 -5.03
CA ALA A 87 23.43 7.31 -5.67
C ALA A 87 22.65 6.21 -4.94
N ASN A 88 22.76 6.17 -3.61
CA ASN A 88 21.99 5.25 -2.76
C ASN A 88 20.49 5.47 -2.94
N LYS A 89 20.05 6.74 -2.97
CA LYS A 89 18.64 7.07 -3.14
C LYS A 89 18.08 6.53 -4.46
N ASN A 90 18.73 6.83 -5.57
CA ASN A 90 18.30 6.41 -6.90
C ASN A 90 18.32 4.88 -7.04
N GLN A 91 19.34 4.23 -6.50
CA GLN A 91 19.45 2.77 -6.56
C GLN A 91 18.37 2.07 -5.74
N VAL A 92 18.09 2.54 -4.52
CA VAL A 92 17.01 1.95 -3.69
C VAL A 92 15.64 2.20 -4.32
N GLN A 93 15.38 3.38 -4.88
CA GLN A 93 14.15 3.66 -5.61
C GLN A 93 13.96 2.74 -6.83
N HIS A 94 15.03 2.49 -7.58
CA HIS A 94 15.00 1.54 -8.70
C HIS A 94 14.64 0.13 -8.23
N LEU A 95 15.29 -0.36 -7.16
CA LEU A 95 15.02 -1.69 -6.61
C LEU A 95 13.59 -1.84 -6.09
N ILE A 96 13.05 -0.83 -5.39
CA ILE A 96 11.65 -0.85 -4.95
C ILE A 96 10.71 -0.98 -6.16
N ARG A 97 10.97 -0.24 -7.24
CA ARG A 97 10.15 -0.33 -8.47
C ARG A 97 10.22 -1.72 -9.09
N GLU A 98 11.40 -2.34 -9.15
CA GLU A 98 11.54 -3.71 -9.64
C GLU A 98 10.77 -4.73 -8.77
N GLU A 99 10.78 -4.56 -7.46
CA GLU A 99 10.03 -5.44 -6.55
C GLU A 99 8.52 -5.28 -6.72
N ILE A 100 8.03 -4.05 -6.88
CA ILE A 100 6.61 -3.78 -7.20
C ILE A 100 6.21 -4.52 -8.49
N GLN A 101 6.97 -4.35 -9.57
CA GLN A 101 6.67 -5.01 -10.85
C GLN A 101 6.67 -6.54 -10.76
N LYS A 102 7.52 -7.13 -9.91
CA LYS A 102 7.52 -8.59 -9.66
C LYS A 102 6.29 -9.01 -8.88
N LEU A 103 5.92 -8.26 -7.85
CA LEU A 103 4.75 -8.52 -7.01
C LEU A 103 3.45 -8.43 -7.83
N GLU A 104 3.31 -7.39 -8.65
CA GLU A 104 2.17 -7.23 -9.57
C GLU A 104 2.05 -8.42 -10.52
N LYS A 105 3.17 -8.83 -11.13
CA LYS A 105 3.19 -10.03 -11.98
C LYS A 105 2.71 -11.25 -11.19
N ILE A 106 3.33 -11.55 -10.04
CA ILE A 106 2.99 -12.72 -9.22
C ILE A 106 1.50 -12.73 -8.87
N ARG A 107 0.92 -11.60 -8.45
CA ARG A 107 -0.51 -11.52 -8.14
C ARG A 107 -1.38 -11.75 -9.39
N ALA A 108 -1.02 -11.17 -10.54
CA ALA A 108 -1.73 -11.38 -11.79
C ALA A 108 -1.74 -12.85 -12.24
N TRP A 109 -0.71 -13.65 -11.92
CA TRP A 109 -0.68 -15.10 -12.19
C TRP A 109 -1.52 -15.93 -11.22
N HIS A 110 -1.87 -15.39 -10.05
CA HIS A 110 -2.68 -16.08 -9.05
C HIS A 110 -4.19 -15.79 -9.17
N GLU A 111 -4.57 -14.71 -9.84
CA GLU A 111 -5.97 -14.27 -10.02
C GLU A 111 -6.61 -14.72 -11.35
N GLY A 112 -5.85 -15.37 -12.24
CA GLY A 112 -6.33 -15.91 -13.53
C GLY A 112 -6.49 -17.42 -13.53
#